data_AF-A0A955D291-F1
#
_entry.id   AF-A0A955D291-F1
#
_cell.length_a   1.000
_cell.length_b   1.000
_cell.length_c   1.000
_cell.angle_alpha   90.00
_cell.angle_beta   90.00
_cell.angle_gamma   90.00
#
_symmetry.space_group_name_H-M   'P 1'
#
loop_
_entity.id
_entity.type
_entity.pdbx_description
1 polymer ?
#
loop_
_entity_poly.entity_id
_entity_poly.type
_entity_poly.pdbx_seq_one_letter_code
_entity_poly.pdbx_strand_id
1 'polypeptide(L)'
;TCIDVEAGAAHAVALRSDGSVVCWGLNDFGQCDVPADLGPCIQVAAGALFTIVVKADGTLGCWGGSGPHDVPEFPIPCVQTDGGNTFAVALTDDGVITCWGDNAQGQCDVPEDLGPCLGMASGSFHMVAIQADGTIVCWGANGTGQCDVPADLGPCLQVSSRGTHTVALIGDGVHGDLDGDGSVTGADLGLLLAAWGDCPSCAADLNGDGTVDGGDLGILLGLWTR
;
A
#
# COMPACT_ATOMS: atom_id res chain seq x y z
N THR A 1 15.86 -1.90 -15.61
CA THR A 1 14.88 -3.01 -15.54
C THR A 1 13.54 -2.46 -15.13
N CYS A 2 12.43 -3.13 -15.40
CA CYS A 2 11.12 -2.76 -14.82
C CYS A 2 11.08 -3.23 -13.36
N ILE A 3 10.63 -2.39 -12.44
CA ILE A 3 10.52 -2.73 -11.01
C ILE A 3 9.10 -2.63 -10.47
N ASP A 4 8.22 -1.91 -11.16
CA ASP A 4 6.81 -1.79 -10.79
C ASP A 4 5.94 -1.58 -12.05
N VAL A 5 4.69 -2.03 -12.01
CA VAL A 5 3.72 -1.86 -13.10
C VAL A 5 2.31 -1.78 -12.56
N GLU A 6 1.61 -0.72 -12.96
CA GLU A 6 0.22 -0.47 -12.58
C GLU A 6 -0.67 -0.28 -13.81
N ALA A 7 -1.94 -0.67 -13.68
CA ALA A 7 -2.93 -0.53 -14.74
C ALA A 7 -3.97 0.55 -14.40
N GLY A 8 -4.38 1.36 -15.36
CA GLY A 8 -5.60 2.17 -15.23
C GLY A 8 -6.82 1.40 -15.72
N ALA A 9 -7.86 2.13 -16.11
CA ALA A 9 -9.01 1.50 -16.78
C ALA A 9 -8.66 1.02 -18.21
N ALA A 10 -7.78 1.75 -18.90
CA ALA A 10 -7.39 1.46 -20.29
C ALA A 10 -5.96 1.88 -20.65
N HIS A 11 -5.15 2.26 -19.66
CA HIS A 11 -3.72 2.54 -19.82
C HIS A 11 -2.92 1.74 -18.80
N ALA A 12 -1.61 1.72 -18.92
CA ALA A 12 -0.72 1.13 -17.94
C ALA A 12 0.52 2.02 -17.80
N VAL A 13 1.12 1.96 -16.62
CA VAL A 13 2.33 2.70 -16.24
C VAL A 13 3.33 1.71 -15.67
N ALA A 14 4.60 1.85 -16.05
CA ALA A 14 5.69 1.09 -15.47
C ALA A 14 6.76 2.03 -14.91
N LEU A 15 7.30 1.64 -13.76
CA LEU A 15 8.48 2.22 -13.17
C LEU A 15 9.70 1.40 -13.53
N ARG A 16 10.76 2.08 -13.97
CA ARG A 16 12.07 1.47 -14.19
C ARG A 16 12.99 1.70 -13.00
N SER A 17 13.97 0.81 -12.85
CA SER A 17 15.00 0.85 -11.80
C SER A 17 15.87 2.11 -11.81
N ASP A 18 15.85 2.90 -12.89
CA ASP A 18 16.53 4.20 -12.99
C ASP A 18 15.62 5.38 -12.58
N GLY A 19 14.41 5.10 -12.08
CA GLY A 19 13.41 6.07 -11.69
C GLY A 19 12.59 6.63 -12.86
N SER A 20 12.82 6.20 -14.10
CA SER A 20 12.04 6.67 -15.25
C SER A 20 10.70 5.94 -15.38
N VAL A 21 9.69 6.68 -15.85
CA VAL A 21 8.31 6.20 -16.00
C VAL A 21 7.97 6.02 -17.47
N VAL A 22 7.26 4.94 -17.80
CA VAL A 22 6.76 4.67 -19.15
C VAL A 22 5.28 4.37 -19.08
N CYS A 23 4.48 5.04 -19.90
CA CYS A 23 3.04 4.80 -20.01
C CYS A 23 2.66 4.28 -21.40
N TRP A 24 1.64 3.42 -21.48
CA TRP A 24 1.07 2.95 -22.75
C TRP A 24 -0.42 2.62 -22.64
N GLY A 25 -1.12 2.59 -23.77
CA GLY A 25 -2.55 2.30 -23.85
C GLY A 25 -3.36 3.50 -24.33
N LEU A 26 -4.59 3.64 -23.85
CA LEU A 26 -5.45 4.79 -24.14
C LEU A 26 -4.75 6.08 -23.72
N ASN A 27 -4.83 7.12 -24.55
CA ASN A 27 -4.21 8.42 -24.26
C ASN A 27 -5.10 9.62 -24.64
N ASP A 28 -6.41 9.43 -24.76
CA ASP A 28 -7.34 10.49 -25.23
C ASP A 28 -7.35 11.72 -24.31
N PHE A 29 -6.89 11.57 -23.07
CA PHE A 29 -6.79 12.64 -22.09
C PHE A 29 -5.35 12.92 -21.61
N GLY A 30 -4.35 12.42 -22.32
CA GLY A 30 -2.95 12.62 -21.96
C GLY A 30 -2.45 11.78 -20.78
N GLN A 31 -3.17 10.74 -20.35
CA GLN A 31 -2.75 9.87 -19.23
C GLN A 31 -1.40 9.17 -19.47
N CYS A 32 -0.98 9.03 -20.74
CA CYS A 32 0.33 8.51 -21.13
C CYS A 32 1.35 9.60 -21.50
N ASP A 33 0.99 10.89 -21.43
CA ASP A 33 1.88 12.01 -21.73
C ASP A 33 2.76 12.32 -20.51
N VAL A 34 3.74 11.46 -20.26
CA VAL A 34 4.70 11.59 -19.14
C VAL A 34 5.40 12.96 -19.20
N PRO A 35 5.32 13.80 -18.14
CA PRO A 35 5.97 15.11 -18.12
C PRO A 35 7.49 15.02 -18.32
N ALA A 36 8.05 15.89 -19.16
CA ALA A 36 9.47 15.87 -19.51
C ALA A 36 10.38 16.21 -18.31
N ASP A 37 9.86 16.93 -17.33
CA ASP A 37 10.52 17.41 -16.11
C ASP A 37 10.09 16.65 -14.85
N LEU A 38 9.49 15.46 -15.00
CA LEU A 38 8.99 14.64 -13.88
C LEU A 38 10.08 14.30 -12.84
N GLY A 39 11.32 14.10 -13.28
CA GLY A 39 12.40 13.61 -12.43
C GLY A 39 12.25 12.12 -12.07
N PRO A 40 13.16 11.58 -11.24
CA PRO A 40 13.12 10.17 -10.83
C PRO A 40 11.95 9.89 -9.88
N CYS A 41 11.29 8.77 -10.09
CA CYS A 41 10.17 8.29 -9.28
C CYS A 41 10.53 7.03 -8.49
N ILE A 42 9.83 6.79 -7.38
CA ILE A 42 9.99 5.62 -6.52
C ILE A 42 8.76 4.71 -6.51
N GLN A 43 7.60 5.23 -6.91
CA GLN A 43 6.36 4.46 -7.01
C GLN A 43 5.45 5.07 -8.09
N VAL A 44 4.67 4.21 -8.76
CA VAL A 44 3.70 4.60 -9.79
C VAL A 44 2.33 4.04 -9.43
N ALA A 45 1.28 4.77 -9.81
CA ALA A 45 -0.09 4.27 -9.77
C ALA A 45 -0.90 4.84 -10.94
N ALA A 46 -1.98 4.14 -11.30
CA ALA A 46 -2.85 4.52 -12.40
C ALA A 46 -4.31 4.49 -11.97
N GLY A 47 -4.93 5.68 -11.98
CA GLY A 47 -6.38 5.81 -11.85
C GLY A 47 -7.11 5.45 -13.15
N ALA A 48 -8.42 5.72 -13.23
CA ALA A 48 -9.17 5.35 -14.44
C ALA A 48 -8.66 6.08 -15.69
N LEU A 49 -8.42 7.39 -15.58
CA LEU A 49 -8.04 8.28 -16.70
C LEU A 49 -6.84 9.18 -16.40
N PHE A 50 -6.09 8.91 -15.32
CA PHE A 50 -4.93 9.70 -14.92
C PHE A 50 -3.84 8.80 -14.34
N THR A 51 -2.61 9.29 -14.35
CA THR A 51 -1.44 8.65 -13.75
C THR A 51 -0.97 9.50 -12.58
N ILE A 52 -0.58 8.85 -11.48
CA ILE A 52 0.00 9.51 -10.31
C ILE A 52 1.28 8.77 -9.89
N VAL A 53 2.27 9.50 -9.40
CA VAL A 53 3.56 8.93 -9.00
C VAL A 53 4.07 9.58 -7.73
N VAL A 54 4.88 8.82 -6.97
CA VAL A 54 5.75 9.37 -5.94
C VAL A 54 7.13 9.63 -6.55
N LYS A 55 7.58 10.89 -6.51
CA LYS A 55 8.93 11.28 -6.92
C LYS A 55 9.95 10.93 -5.83
N ALA A 56 11.22 10.80 -6.19
CA ALA A 56 12.28 10.44 -5.25
C ALA A 56 12.53 11.48 -4.14
N ASP A 57 12.02 12.70 -4.29
CA ASP A 57 12.03 13.73 -3.25
C ASP A 57 10.81 13.66 -2.31
N GLY A 58 9.94 12.66 -2.48
CA GLY A 58 8.73 12.46 -1.69
C GLY A 58 7.53 13.30 -2.13
N THR A 59 7.65 14.12 -3.18
CA THR A 59 6.53 14.88 -3.72
C THR A 59 5.79 14.08 -4.80
N LEU A 60 4.55 14.46 -5.11
CA LEU A 60 3.74 13.75 -6.08
C LEU A 60 3.76 14.42 -7.47
N GLY A 61 3.60 13.62 -8.51
CA GLY A 61 3.28 14.08 -9.86
C GLY A 61 1.97 13.45 -10.31
N CYS A 62 1.07 14.22 -10.92
CA CYS A 62 -0.22 13.75 -11.42
C CYS A 62 -0.49 14.36 -12.80
N TRP A 63 -0.93 13.55 -13.77
CA TRP A 63 -1.26 14.00 -15.12
C TRP A 63 -2.31 13.11 -15.80
N GLY A 64 -2.90 13.59 -16.88
CA GLY A 64 -3.97 12.90 -17.63
C GLY A 64 -5.30 13.64 -17.59
N GLY A 65 -6.41 12.89 -17.64
CA GLY A 65 -7.77 13.43 -17.75
C GLY A 65 -8.24 14.24 -16.56
N SER A 66 -9.55 14.45 -16.41
CA SER A 66 -10.11 15.31 -15.34
C SER A 66 -10.01 14.71 -13.93
N GLY A 67 -8.91 14.00 -13.64
CA GLY A 67 -8.58 13.44 -12.34
C GLY A 67 -8.16 14.50 -11.33
N PRO A 68 -7.67 14.06 -10.16
CA PRO A 68 -7.42 14.89 -9.00
C PRO A 68 -6.07 15.64 -9.12
N HIS A 69 -5.98 16.60 -10.05
CA HIS A 69 -4.76 17.38 -10.32
C HIS A 69 -4.43 18.43 -9.27
N ASP A 70 -5.39 18.79 -8.42
CA ASP A 70 -5.18 19.65 -7.26
C ASP A 70 -4.49 18.87 -6.15
N VAL A 71 -3.25 18.44 -6.42
CA VAL A 71 -2.43 17.67 -5.49
C VAL A 71 -2.15 18.52 -4.24
N PRO A 72 -2.52 18.03 -3.04
CA PRO A 72 -2.25 18.75 -1.79
C PRO A 72 -0.75 18.95 -1.55
N GLU A 73 -0.41 19.94 -0.74
CA GLU A 73 0.95 20.06 -0.20
C GLU A 73 1.16 19.05 0.91
N PHE A 74 2.25 18.29 0.83
CA PHE A 74 2.64 17.30 1.83
C PHE A 74 3.84 17.81 2.62
N PRO A 75 3.71 18.05 3.94
CA PRO A 75 4.83 18.49 4.77
C PRO A 75 5.84 17.36 5.05
N ILE A 76 5.42 16.11 4.87
CA ILE A 76 6.21 14.89 5.06
C ILE A 76 6.25 14.15 3.72
N PRO A 77 7.41 13.59 3.32
CA PRO A 77 7.54 12.80 2.10
C PRO A 77 6.45 11.72 1.97
N CYS A 78 5.83 11.65 0.80
CA CYS A 78 5.00 10.52 0.42
C CYS A 78 5.89 9.31 0.14
N VAL A 79 5.41 8.12 0.51
CA VAL A 79 6.10 6.83 0.27
C VAL A 79 5.28 5.89 -0.61
N GLN A 80 3.96 6.09 -0.66
CA GLN A 80 3.05 5.32 -1.51
C GLN A 80 1.95 6.23 -2.07
N THR A 81 1.45 5.94 -3.27
CA THR A 81 0.24 6.55 -3.82
C THR A 81 -0.64 5.51 -4.50
N ASP A 82 -1.94 5.77 -4.64
CA ASP A 82 -2.83 4.96 -5.47
C ASP A 82 -3.91 5.83 -6.12
N GLY A 83 -4.55 5.32 -7.17
CA GLY A 83 -5.56 6.03 -7.96
C GLY A 83 -6.85 5.22 -8.12
N GLY A 84 -7.95 5.78 -7.62
CA GLY A 84 -9.28 5.28 -7.92
C GLY A 84 -9.79 5.76 -9.28
N ASN A 85 -11.12 5.79 -9.47
CA ASN A 85 -11.67 6.26 -10.74
C ASN A 85 -11.41 7.75 -10.98
N THR A 86 -11.63 8.56 -9.95
CA THR A 86 -11.66 10.03 -10.03
C THR A 86 -11.07 10.69 -8.78
N PHE A 87 -10.41 9.91 -7.94
CA PHE A 87 -9.76 10.36 -6.71
C PHE A 87 -8.41 9.68 -6.57
N ALA A 88 -7.52 10.29 -5.79
CA ALA A 88 -6.19 9.79 -5.53
C ALA A 88 -5.94 9.76 -4.03
N VAL A 89 -4.95 8.96 -3.65
CA VAL A 89 -4.53 8.81 -2.26
C VAL A 89 -3.00 8.79 -2.16
N ALA A 90 -2.48 9.32 -1.06
CA ALA A 90 -1.08 9.28 -0.72
C ALA A 90 -0.91 8.86 0.75
N LEU A 91 0.14 8.10 1.01
CA LEU A 91 0.61 7.72 2.33
C LEU A 91 1.97 8.38 2.55
N THR A 92 2.10 9.14 3.63
CA THR A 92 3.36 9.75 4.04
C THR A 92 4.19 8.81 4.90
N ASP A 93 5.50 9.11 5.02
CA ASP A 93 6.48 8.30 5.76
C ASP A 93 6.13 8.11 7.26
N ASP A 94 5.32 9.00 7.83
CA ASP A 94 4.80 8.89 9.20
C ASP A 94 3.46 8.13 9.30
N GLY A 95 3.01 7.52 8.19
CA GLY A 95 1.82 6.67 8.15
C GLY A 95 0.50 7.42 7.97
N VAL A 96 0.52 8.71 7.61
CA VAL A 96 -0.71 9.49 7.42
C VAL A 96 -1.25 9.32 6.00
N ILE A 97 -2.53 8.97 5.89
CA ILE A 97 -3.25 8.86 4.62
C ILE A 97 -3.97 10.17 4.31
N THR A 98 -3.78 10.68 3.09
CA THR A 98 -4.56 11.81 2.56
C THR A 98 -5.21 11.39 1.24
N CYS A 99 -6.52 11.59 1.14
CA CYS A 99 -7.30 11.34 -0.07
C CYS A 99 -7.81 12.67 -0.66
N TRP A 100 -7.82 12.82 -1.97
CA TRP A 100 -8.36 14.01 -2.63
C TRP A 100 -8.95 13.70 -4.01
N GLY A 101 -9.83 14.59 -4.50
CA GLY A 101 -10.56 14.42 -5.75
C GLY A 101 -12.06 14.29 -5.54
N ASP A 102 -12.71 13.46 -6.35
CA ASP A 102 -14.13 13.16 -6.18
C ASP A 102 -14.40 12.46 -4.84
N ASN A 103 -15.43 12.93 -4.14
CA ASN A 103 -15.84 12.43 -2.83
C ASN A 103 -17.34 12.10 -2.78
N ALA A 104 -17.98 11.84 -3.93
CA ALA A 104 -19.43 11.60 -3.99
C ALA A 104 -19.90 10.36 -3.20
N GLN A 105 -19.00 9.46 -2.81
CA GLN A 105 -19.29 8.26 -2.02
C GLN A 105 -18.59 8.26 -0.65
N GLY A 106 -17.98 9.38 -0.25
CA GLY A 106 -17.18 9.46 0.98
C GLY A 106 -15.81 8.80 0.86
N GLN A 107 -15.33 8.49 -0.35
CA GLN A 107 -14.02 7.82 -0.54
C GLN A 107 -12.82 8.67 -0.11
N CYS A 108 -12.98 9.99 0.00
CA CYS A 108 -11.98 10.90 0.55
C CYS A 108 -12.23 11.27 2.02
N ASP A 109 -13.30 10.77 2.64
CA ASP A 109 -13.60 10.99 4.06
C ASP A 109 -12.76 10.04 4.93
N VAL A 110 -11.47 10.34 5.07
CA VAL A 110 -10.54 9.55 5.90
C VAL A 110 -11.04 9.53 7.35
N PRO A 111 -11.21 8.35 7.99
CA PRO A 111 -11.67 8.26 9.38
C PRO A 111 -10.77 9.01 10.37
N GLU A 112 -11.36 9.78 11.28
CA GLU A 112 -10.62 10.62 12.25
C GLU A 112 -9.73 9.80 13.21
N ASP A 113 -10.11 8.55 13.46
CA ASP A 113 -9.45 7.61 14.37
C ASP A 113 -8.58 6.57 13.66
N LEU A 114 -8.29 6.75 12.36
CA LEU A 114 -7.51 5.79 11.57
C LEU A 114 -6.08 5.59 12.10
N GLY A 115 -5.46 6.64 12.65
CA GLY A 115 -4.07 6.58 13.11
C GLY A 115 -3.06 6.25 11.98
N PRO A 116 -1.78 6.00 12.34
CA PRO A 116 -0.75 5.65 11.38
C PRO A 116 -1.00 4.31 10.70
N CYS A 117 -0.86 4.29 9.37
CA CYS A 117 -1.07 3.13 8.52
C CYS A 117 0.26 2.61 7.94
N LEU A 118 0.33 1.29 7.73
CA LEU A 118 1.45 0.61 7.08
C LEU A 118 1.30 0.55 5.56
N GLY A 119 0.07 0.63 5.07
CA GLY A 119 -0.23 0.50 3.66
C GLY A 119 -1.66 0.86 3.33
N MET A 120 -1.92 0.99 2.04
CA MET A 120 -3.22 1.37 1.52
C MET A 120 -3.46 0.80 0.13
N ALA A 121 -4.73 0.73 -0.26
CA ALA A 121 -5.17 0.47 -1.63
C ALA A 121 -6.49 1.18 -1.91
N SER A 122 -6.73 1.49 -3.18
CA SER A 122 -7.94 2.15 -3.66
C SER A 122 -8.70 1.27 -4.63
N GLY A 123 -10.03 1.20 -4.46
CA GLY A 123 -10.92 0.68 -5.47
C GLY A 123 -11.42 1.77 -6.40
N SER A 124 -12.48 1.49 -7.16
CA SER A 124 -13.11 2.49 -8.02
C SER A 124 -13.62 3.70 -7.22
N PHE A 125 -14.23 3.45 -6.06
CA PHE A 125 -14.88 4.47 -5.23
C PHE A 125 -14.80 4.15 -3.72
N HIS A 126 -13.82 3.34 -3.31
CA HIS A 126 -13.63 2.97 -1.91
C HIS A 126 -12.13 2.92 -1.59
N MET A 127 -11.82 3.02 -0.30
CA MET A 127 -10.47 3.04 0.22
C MET A 127 -10.28 1.93 1.25
N VAL A 128 -9.08 1.40 1.28
CA VAL A 128 -8.66 0.37 2.23
C VAL A 128 -7.32 0.77 2.80
N ALA A 129 -7.20 0.77 4.13
CA ALA A 129 -5.96 1.02 4.85
C ALA A 129 -5.64 -0.16 5.77
N ILE A 130 -4.35 -0.38 5.99
CA ILE A 130 -3.84 -1.31 6.99
C ILE A 130 -3.20 -0.51 8.11
N GLN A 131 -3.70 -0.66 9.33
CA GLN A 131 -3.12 -0.04 10.52
C GLN A 131 -1.84 -0.77 10.98
N ALA A 132 -1.09 -0.17 11.90
CA ALA A 132 0.15 -0.75 12.44
C ALA A 132 -0.01 -2.15 13.08
N ASP A 133 -1.20 -2.49 13.55
CA ASP A 133 -1.53 -3.79 14.13
C ASP A 133 -2.07 -4.81 13.10
N GLY A 134 -2.08 -4.45 11.82
CA GLY A 134 -2.61 -5.29 10.75
C GLY A 134 -4.13 -5.19 10.57
N THR A 135 -4.82 -4.35 11.33
CA THR A 135 -6.28 -4.14 11.18
C THR A 135 -6.59 -3.47 9.85
N ILE A 136 -7.61 -3.97 9.16
CA ILE A 136 -8.13 -3.36 7.93
C ILE A 136 -9.25 -2.39 8.25
N VAL A 137 -9.12 -1.17 7.75
CA VAL A 137 -10.19 -0.16 7.76
C VAL A 137 -10.58 0.15 6.32
N CYS A 138 -11.87 0.02 6.00
CA CYS A 138 -12.41 0.32 4.67
C CYS A 138 -13.50 1.40 4.75
N TRP A 139 -13.46 2.36 3.83
CA TRP A 139 -14.47 3.43 3.74
C TRP A 139 -14.76 3.83 2.29
N GLY A 140 -15.81 4.63 2.10
CA GLY A 140 -16.31 5.03 0.78
C GLY A 140 -17.51 4.20 0.31
N ALA A 141 -17.60 3.94 -0.99
CA ALA A 141 -18.71 3.20 -1.58
C ALA A 141 -18.81 1.78 -1.01
N ASN A 142 -20.00 1.39 -0.53
CA ASN A 142 -20.26 0.05 0.00
C ASN A 142 -21.50 -0.63 -0.60
N GLY A 143 -21.97 -0.19 -1.77
CA GLY A 143 -23.20 -0.70 -2.37
C GLY A 143 -23.17 -2.19 -2.76
N THR A 144 -21.99 -2.80 -2.80
CA THR A 144 -21.79 -4.24 -3.09
C THR A 144 -21.11 -4.98 -1.94
N GLY A 145 -21.00 -4.37 -0.75
CA GLY A 145 -20.30 -4.96 0.40
C GLY A 145 -18.77 -4.93 0.30
N GLN A 146 -18.19 -4.10 -0.58
CA GLN A 146 -16.74 -4.01 -0.80
C GLN A 146 -15.95 -3.46 0.40
N CYS A 147 -16.66 -2.84 1.37
CA CYS A 147 -16.14 -2.43 2.66
C CYS A 147 -16.71 -3.21 3.84
N ASP A 148 -17.43 -4.30 3.61
CA ASP A 148 -17.85 -5.22 4.67
C ASP A 148 -16.66 -6.11 5.06
N VAL A 149 -15.73 -5.55 5.83
CA VAL A 149 -14.53 -6.26 6.32
C VAL A 149 -14.96 -7.40 7.27
N PRO A 150 -14.54 -8.66 7.02
CA PRO A 150 -14.84 -9.77 7.92
C PRO A 150 -14.25 -9.53 9.31
N ALA A 151 -15.05 -9.74 10.35
CA ALA A 151 -14.61 -9.52 11.74
C ALA A 151 -13.53 -10.50 12.21
N ASP A 152 -13.38 -11.64 11.51
CA ASP A 152 -12.44 -12.72 11.80
C ASP A 152 -11.27 -12.79 10.81
N LEU A 153 -11.00 -11.70 10.09
CA LEU A 153 -9.95 -11.66 9.06
C LEU A 153 -8.52 -11.86 9.63
N GLY A 154 -8.31 -11.53 10.90
CA GLY A 154 -6.98 -11.53 11.51
C GLY A 154 -6.08 -10.37 11.03
N PRO A 155 -4.85 -10.28 11.52
CA PRO A 155 -3.89 -9.25 11.10
C PRO A 155 -3.49 -9.45 9.63
N CYS A 156 -3.52 -8.37 8.87
CA CYS A 156 -3.17 -8.36 7.45
C CYS A 156 -1.79 -7.74 7.22
N LEU A 157 -1.06 -8.28 6.25
CA LEU A 157 0.26 -7.80 5.83
C LEU A 157 0.18 -6.86 4.62
N GLN A 158 -0.80 -7.08 3.74
CA GLN A 158 -0.93 -6.31 2.52
C GLN A 158 -2.40 -6.24 2.08
N VAL A 159 -2.75 -5.18 1.35
CA VAL A 159 -4.05 -5.02 0.70
C VAL A 159 -3.86 -4.65 -0.75
N SER A 160 -4.78 -5.12 -1.58
CA SER A 160 -4.95 -4.66 -2.95
C SER A 160 -6.43 -4.50 -3.24
N SER A 161 -6.77 -3.44 -3.95
CA SER A 161 -8.15 -3.14 -4.34
C SER A 161 -8.18 -2.74 -5.79
N ARG A 162 -9.20 -3.21 -6.52
CA ARG A 162 -9.50 -2.75 -7.89
C ARG A 162 -10.97 -2.95 -8.19
N GLY A 163 -11.56 -1.99 -8.90
CA GLY A 163 -12.99 -2.02 -9.20
C GLY A 163 -13.79 -2.00 -7.90
N THR A 164 -14.63 -3.01 -7.69
CA THR A 164 -15.41 -3.22 -6.46
C THR A 164 -14.89 -4.38 -5.61
N HIS A 165 -13.66 -4.83 -5.83
CA HIS A 165 -13.08 -5.96 -5.10
C HIS A 165 -11.93 -5.48 -4.23
N THR A 166 -11.85 -6.07 -3.04
CA THR A 166 -10.78 -5.87 -2.05
C THR A 166 -10.22 -7.24 -1.72
N VAL A 167 -8.90 -7.37 -1.74
CA VAL A 167 -8.19 -8.56 -1.26
C VAL A 167 -7.18 -8.14 -0.21
N ALA A 168 -7.11 -8.91 0.87
CA ALA A 168 -6.11 -8.75 1.91
C ALA A 168 -5.25 -10.01 1.95
N LEU A 169 -3.94 -9.82 2.03
CA LEU A 169 -3.00 -10.88 2.38
C LEU A 169 -3.00 -10.96 3.91
N ILE A 170 -3.63 -12.01 4.42
CA ILE A 170 -3.64 -12.32 5.84
C ILE A 170 -2.23 -12.82 6.18
N GLY A 171 -1.61 -12.21 7.19
CA GLY A 171 -0.43 -12.81 7.81
C GLY A 171 -0.88 -14.04 8.58
N ASP A 172 -0.06 -15.07 8.62
CA ASP A 172 -0.30 -16.30 9.38
C ASP A 172 -0.42 -16.09 10.92
N GLY A 173 -0.40 -14.85 11.37
CA GLY A 173 -0.43 -14.41 12.74
C GLY A 173 0.20 -13.02 12.77
N VAL A 174 0.34 -12.43 13.94
CA VAL A 174 1.19 -11.23 14.11
C VAL A 174 2.56 -11.49 13.46
N HIS A 175 3.19 -10.54 12.76
CA HIS A 175 4.54 -10.78 12.23
C HIS A 175 5.43 -11.26 13.41
N GLY A 176 6.02 -12.46 13.33
CA GLY A 176 6.75 -13.07 14.45
C GLY A 176 5.92 -13.88 15.47
N ASP A 177 4.63 -14.10 15.25
CA ASP A 177 3.80 -15.13 15.90
C ASP A 177 4.01 -16.45 15.14
N LEU A 178 5.02 -17.20 15.59
CA LEU A 178 5.49 -18.41 14.94
C LEU A 178 4.70 -19.66 15.36
N ASP A 179 3.92 -19.59 16.45
CA ASP A 179 3.05 -20.68 16.89
C ASP A 179 1.56 -20.50 16.56
N GLY A 180 1.18 -19.32 16.07
CA GLY A 180 -0.16 -18.99 15.59
C GLY A 180 -1.18 -18.79 16.70
N ASP A 181 -0.74 -18.45 17.92
CA ASP A 181 -1.62 -18.19 19.07
C ASP A 181 -2.15 -16.75 19.14
N GLY A 182 -1.67 -15.88 18.25
CA GLY A 182 -2.05 -14.48 18.14
C GLY A 182 -1.22 -13.53 19.01
N SER A 183 -0.17 -14.00 19.69
CA SER A 183 0.67 -13.20 20.60
C SER A 183 2.15 -13.48 20.39
N VAL A 184 2.98 -12.45 20.18
CA VAL A 184 4.44 -12.62 20.10
C VAL A 184 5.03 -12.70 21.52
N THR A 185 5.48 -13.87 21.93
CA THR A 185 5.94 -14.17 23.29
C THR A 185 7.24 -14.98 23.30
N GLY A 186 7.59 -15.50 24.49
CA GLY A 186 8.70 -16.42 24.66
C GLY A 186 8.54 -17.74 23.90
N ALA A 187 7.32 -18.12 23.52
CA ALA A 187 7.07 -19.29 22.70
C ALA A 187 7.63 -19.08 21.28
N ASP A 188 7.33 -17.94 20.68
CA ASP A 188 7.81 -17.56 19.35
C ASP A 188 9.31 -17.34 19.33
N LEU A 189 9.87 -16.71 20.36
CA LEU A 189 11.32 -16.61 20.50
C LEU A 189 11.98 -17.99 20.49
N GLY A 190 11.35 -18.97 21.14
CA GLY A 190 11.81 -20.36 21.13
C GLY A 190 11.81 -20.96 19.72
N LEU A 191 10.77 -20.70 18.94
CA LEU A 191 10.65 -21.18 17.55
C LEU A 191 11.64 -20.48 16.61
N LEU A 192 11.83 -19.17 16.76
CA LEU A 192 12.81 -18.40 15.99
C LEU A 192 14.23 -18.92 16.24
N LEU A 193 14.60 -19.07 17.52
CA LEU A 193 15.93 -19.58 17.89
C LEU A 193 16.14 -21.04 17.46
N ALA A 194 15.07 -21.84 17.37
CA ALA A 194 15.16 -23.21 16.85
C ALA A 194 15.41 -23.27 15.33
N ALA A 195 15.05 -22.21 14.60
CA ALA A 195 15.23 -22.10 13.16
C ALA A 195 16.52 -21.36 12.73
N TRP A 196 17.38 -20.99 13.68
CA TRP A 196 18.56 -20.14 13.44
C TRP A 196 19.50 -20.67 12.34
N GLY A 197 19.85 -19.81 11.38
CA GLY A 197 20.72 -20.13 10.23
C GLY A 197 19.99 -20.12 8.89
N ASP A 198 20.57 -20.81 7.89
CA ASP A 198 20.05 -20.82 6.51
C ASP A 198 18.62 -21.37 6.45
N CYS A 199 17.69 -20.53 6.03
CA CYS A 199 16.28 -20.89 6.03
C CYS A 199 15.50 -20.20 4.90
N PRO A 200 15.73 -20.58 3.63
CA PRO A 200 15.19 -19.86 2.46
C PRO A 200 13.67 -19.92 2.29
N SER A 201 12.92 -20.48 3.25
CA SER A 201 11.45 -20.60 3.18
C SER A 201 10.76 -20.88 4.53
N CYS A 202 11.40 -20.68 5.68
CA CYS A 202 10.70 -20.87 6.95
C CYS A 202 10.05 -19.58 7.45
N ALA A 203 8.96 -19.75 8.20
CA ALA A 203 8.23 -18.65 8.83
C ALA A 203 9.07 -17.82 9.83
N ALA A 204 10.23 -18.32 10.26
CA ALA A 204 11.12 -17.61 11.18
C ALA A 204 12.08 -16.62 10.48
N ASP A 205 12.14 -16.62 9.15
CA ASP A 205 12.83 -15.59 8.34
C ASP A 205 11.87 -14.41 8.18
N LEU A 206 11.86 -13.52 9.17
CA LEU A 206 10.92 -12.41 9.31
C LEU A 206 11.32 -11.21 8.43
N ASN A 207 12.59 -11.11 8.03
CA ASN A 207 13.06 -10.06 7.14
C ASN A 207 13.14 -10.50 5.66
N GLY A 208 13.01 -11.80 5.37
CA GLY A 208 12.99 -12.38 4.03
C GLY A 208 14.35 -12.43 3.34
N ASP A 209 15.45 -12.36 4.07
CA ASP A 209 16.82 -12.36 3.51
C ASP A 209 17.37 -13.77 3.24
N GLY A 210 16.62 -14.80 3.62
CA GLY A 210 16.96 -16.21 3.45
C GLY A 210 17.72 -16.82 4.62
N THR A 211 17.96 -16.06 5.70
CA THR A 211 18.65 -16.49 6.91
C THR A 211 17.91 -16.05 8.17
N VAL A 212 17.75 -16.95 9.14
CA VAL A 212 17.23 -16.60 10.46
C VAL A 212 18.38 -16.15 11.34
N ASP A 213 18.45 -14.86 11.62
CA ASP A 213 19.55 -14.23 12.34
C ASP A 213 19.14 -13.10 13.30
N GLY A 214 20.11 -12.24 13.65
CA GLY A 214 19.89 -11.12 14.56
C GLY A 214 18.90 -10.08 14.04
N GLY A 215 18.71 -9.98 12.72
CA GLY A 215 17.69 -9.16 12.09
C GLY A 215 16.28 -9.63 12.45
N ASP A 216 16.01 -10.92 12.31
CA ASP A 216 14.71 -11.52 12.65
C ASP A 216 14.44 -11.44 14.15
N LEU A 217 15.46 -11.69 14.96
CA LEU A 217 15.35 -11.51 16.41
C LEU A 217 15.00 -10.05 16.77
N GLY A 218 15.58 -9.07 16.07
CA GLY A 218 15.26 -7.66 16.25
C GLY A 218 13.80 -7.35 15.92
N ILE A 219 13.27 -7.95 14.84
CA ILE A 219 11.86 -7.82 14.43
C ILE A 219 10.95 -8.45 15.49
N LEU A 220 11.21 -9.71 15.88
CA LEU A 220 10.40 -10.43 16.85
C LEU A 220 10.35 -9.71 18.21
N LEU A 221 11.50 -9.21 18.70
CA LEU A 221 11.55 -8.45 19.94
C LEU A 221 10.87 -7.06 19.84
N GLY A 222 10.84 -6.48 18.64
CA GLY A 222 10.11 -5.23 18.38
C GLY A 222 8.58 -5.40 18.46
N LEU A 223 8.10 -6.63 18.26
CA LEU A 223 6.69 -7.00 18.24
C LEU A 223 6.24 -7.69 19.53
N TRP A 224 7.12 -7.72 20.54
CA TRP A 224 6.90 -8.44 21.79
C TRP A 224 5.65 -8.00 22.54
N THR A 225 4.73 -8.93 22.76
CA THR A 225 3.53 -8.75 23.57
C THR A 225 3.80 -9.15 25.03
N ARG A 226 3.19 -8.43 25.98
CA ARG A 226 3.40 -8.64 27.43
C ARG A 226 2.38 -9.58 28.05
#